data_AF-A0A078JDY9-F1
#
_entry.id   AF-A0A078JDY9-F1
#
_cell.length_a   1.000
_cell.length_b   1.000
_cell.length_c   1.000
_cell.angle_alpha   90.00
_cell.angle_beta   90.00
_cell.angle_gamma   90.00
#
_symmetry.space_group_name_H-M   'P 1'
#
loop_
_entity.id
_entity.type
_entity.pdbx_description
1 polymer ?
#
loop_
_entity_poly.entity_id
_entity_poly.type
_entity_poly.pdbx_seq_one_letter_code
_entity_poly.pdbx_strand_id
1 'polypeptide(L)'
;MYHPCHPSHPLQVAEESKKSCYFCAAQPKVLYHCSICNFSVCFGCTKHPPPLVVEDPKTHKHPLSLFASQISFTCNRCGTERNDPKPYICVKCNFVVHGNCIGFPRVININRHDHRISFTYHHRRRGTHCGVCVENVTQYYGAYVCSVCPDYTVHSRCAVYLYVWNGVDLEGTPERSEDIAPFKVVGHNLIRHFSHSKHTLRLDIVNIHDVYECIRCDACVSPVGFGPPIYACGDSGCLFLLHEKCANFPIKKRLVFRTAPYMLECGDDAAIYCQMCGMLCDGFKYTSQGVTPRHCVDVHCSSLPEPFVHNLHSHPLLNYRITNIVCRACERLSNDNVLGCYACNFSLCLYCATLPENILHMSSDDEHPLTLYYGEMSNGTSWCGVCESELDPSNWLYTCSECGVALHVQCAFGDFSRLKPGRIYNCAERDYKVVLNSGNTRPFCSHCHSRCKVPFILRDKSKDNGYICSLSCLSIGLGIRQCIHLFTFMFFKFFFLQVVWV
;
A
#
# COMPACT_ATOMS: atom_id res chain seq x y z
N MET A 1 33.70 -23.85 28.22
CA MET A 1 34.24 -23.73 26.84
C MET A 1 34.82 -22.34 26.62
N TYR A 2 35.86 -22.19 25.82
CA TYR A 2 36.34 -20.86 25.41
C TYR A 2 35.62 -20.41 24.15
N HIS A 3 35.20 -19.14 24.11
CA HIS A 3 34.53 -18.56 22.95
C HIS A 3 35.49 -17.59 22.25
N PRO A 4 35.62 -17.61 20.90
CA PRO A 4 36.58 -16.76 20.19
C PRO A 4 36.43 -15.27 20.48
N CYS A 5 35.18 -14.79 20.62
CA CYS A 5 34.88 -13.40 20.95
C CYS A 5 34.91 -13.08 22.47
N HIS A 6 35.21 -14.08 23.32
CA HIS A 6 35.38 -13.92 24.76
C HIS A 6 36.45 -14.90 25.27
N PRO A 7 37.73 -14.68 24.90
CA PRO A 7 38.80 -15.63 25.19
C PRO A 7 39.28 -15.58 26.65
N SER A 8 39.03 -14.48 27.36
CA SER A 8 39.59 -14.22 28.70
C SER A 8 39.10 -15.19 29.78
N HIS A 9 37.84 -15.64 29.70
CA HIS A 9 37.30 -16.60 30.67
C HIS A 9 36.46 -17.69 29.99
N PRO A 10 36.48 -18.92 30.53
CA PRO A 10 35.64 -20.00 30.03
C PRO A 10 34.16 -19.73 30.35
N LEU A 11 33.29 -20.11 29.42
CA LEU A 11 31.84 -20.11 29.58
C LEU A 11 31.34 -21.45 30.12
N GLN A 12 30.34 -21.39 30.99
CA GLN A 12 29.62 -22.54 31.55
C GLN A 12 28.17 -22.56 31.05
N VAL A 13 27.55 -23.73 31.01
CA VAL A 13 26.14 -23.85 30.62
C VAL A 13 25.27 -23.27 31.72
N ALA A 14 24.29 -22.45 31.34
CA ALA A 14 23.30 -21.88 32.23
C ALA A 14 21.89 -22.13 31.66
N GLU A 15 20.97 -22.56 32.53
CA GLU A 15 19.55 -22.75 32.25
C GLU A 15 18.76 -21.62 32.91
N GLU A 16 18.71 -20.45 32.26
CA GLU A 16 18.03 -19.27 32.81
C GLU A 16 17.08 -18.65 31.78
N SER A 17 15.81 -18.48 32.16
CA SER A 17 14.74 -17.96 31.30
C SER A 17 14.79 -16.45 31.04
N LYS A 18 15.74 -15.71 31.64
CA LYS A 18 15.79 -14.24 31.57
C LYS A 18 17.05 -13.67 30.91
N LYS A 19 18.06 -14.48 30.60
CA LYS A 19 19.31 -14.01 29.98
C LYS A 19 19.19 -14.04 28.45
N SER A 20 19.54 -12.93 27.81
CA SER A 20 19.62 -12.82 26.36
C SER A 20 21.02 -13.10 25.84
N CYS A 21 21.11 -13.73 24.68
CA CYS A 21 22.34 -13.86 23.92
C CYS A 21 22.89 -12.46 23.59
N TYR A 22 24.15 -12.22 23.94
CA TYR A 22 24.87 -10.98 23.70
C TYR A 22 24.78 -10.54 22.24
N PHE A 23 24.79 -11.51 21.32
CA PHE A 23 24.96 -11.29 19.89
C PHE A 23 23.70 -11.23 19.04
N CYS A 24 22.65 -11.94 19.42
CA CYS A 24 21.39 -11.96 18.66
C CYS A 24 20.17 -11.56 19.49
N ALA A 25 20.39 -11.16 20.76
CA ALA A 25 19.36 -10.80 21.72
C ALA A 25 18.30 -11.89 22.01
N ALA A 26 18.39 -13.07 21.39
CA ALA A 26 17.48 -14.19 21.66
C ALA A 26 17.59 -14.63 23.13
N GLN A 27 16.46 -15.03 23.71
CA GLN A 27 16.37 -15.59 25.06
C GLN A 27 16.10 -17.10 24.99
N PRO A 28 17.11 -17.93 24.62
CA PRO A 28 16.94 -19.37 24.61
C PRO A 28 16.83 -19.91 26.04
N LYS A 29 16.24 -21.10 26.21
CA LYS A 29 16.19 -21.78 27.51
C LYS A 29 17.58 -22.16 28.06
N VAL A 30 18.53 -22.44 27.17
CA VAL A 30 19.89 -22.86 27.51
C VAL A 30 20.89 -21.99 26.75
N LEU A 31 21.91 -21.49 27.45
CA LEU A 31 22.97 -20.64 26.91
C LEU A 31 24.29 -20.89 27.62
N TYR A 32 25.38 -20.38 27.05
CA TYR A 32 26.69 -20.36 27.68
C TYR A 32 26.92 -19.00 28.34
N HIS A 33 27.31 -18.99 29.61
CA HIS A 33 27.45 -17.78 30.42
C HIS A 33 28.82 -17.71 31.11
N CYS A 34 29.38 -16.51 31.18
CA CYS A 34 30.48 -16.15 32.05
C CYS A 34 29.95 -15.27 33.18
N SER A 35 30.02 -15.76 34.42
CA SER A 35 29.62 -15.00 35.61
C SER A 35 30.55 -13.82 35.92
N ILE A 36 31.83 -13.90 35.53
CA ILE A 36 32.84 -12.86 35.79
C ILE A 36 32.57 -11.62 34.93
N CYS A 37 32.36 -11.81 33.63
CA CYS A 37 32.18 -10.72 32.67
C CYS A 37 30.70 -10.45 32.34
N ASN A 38 29.77 -11.17 32.95
CA ASN A 38 28.35 -11.13 32.63
C ASN A 38 28.06 -11.31 31.12
N PHE A 39 28.83 -12.18 30.45
CA PHE A 39 28.72 -12.44 29.02
C PHE A 39 27.90 -13.71 28.77
N SER A 40 26.90 -13.64 27.88
CA SER A 40 25.99 -14.74 27.58
C SER A 40 25.89 -14.98 26.08
N VAL A 41 25.98 -16.22 25.60
CA VAL A 41 25.88 -16.54 24.17
C VAL A 41 25.02 -17.78 23.94
N CYS A 42 24.12 -17.71 22.94
CA CYS A 42 23.30 -18.85 22.56
C CYS A 42 24.11 -19.86 21.73
N PHE A 43 23.67 -21.11 21.72
CA PHE A 43 24.29 -22.18 20.97
C PHE A 43 24.51 -21.86 19.48
N GLY A 44 23.55 -21.17 18.85
CA GLY A 44 23.69 -20.75 17.45
C GLY A 44 24.85 -19.78 17.22
N CYS A 45 25.01 -18.77 18.08
CA CYS A 45 26.13 -17.84 18.01
C CYS A 45 27.46 -18.47 18.45
N THR A 46 27.42 -19.55 19.23
CA THR A 46 28.61 -20.35 19.55
C THR A 46 29.09 -21.14 18.33
N LYS A 47 28.16 -21.73 17.56
CA LYS A 47 28.47 -22.46 16.31
C LYS A 47 28.90 -21.53 15.18
N HIS A 48 28.29 -20.36 15.11
CA HIS A 48 28.54 -19.35 14.07
C HIS A 48 28.86 -18.01 14.73
N PRO A 49 30.06 -17.88 15.33
CA PRO A 49 30.47 -16.64 15.96
C PRO A 49 30.67 -15.54 14.90
N PRO A 50 30.47 -14.26 15.26
CA PRO A 50 30.83 -13.16 14.39
C PRO A 50 32.33 -13.22 14.05
N PRO A 51 32.73 -12.88 12.81
CA PRO A 51 34.14 -12.85 12.43
C PRO A 51 34.89 -11.79 13.25
N LEU A 52 36.07 -12.15 13.77
CA LEU A 52 36.89 -11.25 14.58
C LEU A 52 37.49 -10.10 13.76
N VAL A 53 37.74 -10.35 12.48
CA VAL A 53 38.22 -9.37 11.52
C VAL A 53 37.41 -9.52 10.25
N VAL A 54 37.00 -8.39 9.67
CA VAL A 54 36.29 -8.33 8.39
C VAL A 54 37.08 -7.45 7.44
N GLU A 55 37.36 -7.99 6.26
CA GLU A 55 37.95 -7.27 5.14
C GLU A 55 36.85 -7.02 4.11
N ASP A 56 36.30 -5.80 4.11
CA ASP A 56 35.32 -5.37 3.12
C ASP A 56 35.69 -3.98 2.57
N PRO A 57 36.46 -3.93 1.46
CA PRO A 57 36.87 -2.69 0.82
C PRO A 57 35.70 -1.80 0.39
N LYS A 58 34.50 -2.38 0.20
CA LYS A 58 33.27 -1.62 -0.09
C LYS A 58 32.79 -0.80 1.11
N THR A 59 33.00 -1.29 2.33
CA THR A 59 32.69 -0.55 3.55
C THR A 59 33.83 0.39 3.92
N HIS A 60 35.04 -0.15 4.06
CA HIS A 60 36.21 0.59 4.52
C HIS A 60 37.50 -0.04 3.96
N LYS A 61 38.50 0.79 3.65
CA LYS A 61 39.74 0.32 2.98
C LYS A 61 40.63 -0.56 3.87
N HIS A 62 40.56 -0.39 5.19
CA HIS A 62 41.36 -1.17 6.14
C HIS A 62 40.53 -2.31 6.76
N PRO A 63 41.20 -3.38 7.24
CA PRO A 63 40.54 -4.43 8.02
C PRO A 63 39.84 -3.85 9.24
N LEU A 64 38.63 -4.33 9.48
CA LEU A 64 37.79 -3.94 10.61
C LEU A 64 37.80 -5.03 11.67
N SER A 65 38.14 -4.68 12.91
CA SER A 65 38.19 -5.62 14.03
C SER A 65 36.91 -5.55 14.86
N LEU A 66 36.38 -6.71 15.26
CA LEU A 66 35.25 -6.80 16.17
C LEU A 66 35.64 -6.24 17.54
N PHE A 67 34.85 -5.30 18.04
CA PHE A 67 34.98 -4.78 19.39
C PHE A 67 33.84 -5.36 20.23
N ALA A 68 34.11 -6.44 20.96
CA ALA A 68 33.12 -7.20 21.74
C ALA A 68 32.74 -6.50 23.06
N SER A 69 32.42 -5.20 22.99
CA SER A 69 31.87 -4.42 24.08
C SER A 69 30.63 -3.67 23.60
N GLN A 70 29.62 -3.56 24.47
CA GLN A 70 28.40 -2.80 24.18
C GLN A 70 28.72 -1.32 24.40
N ILE A 71 28.84 -0.59 23.29
CA ILE A 71 29.04 0.85 23.29
C ILE A 71 27.92 1.52 22.51
N SER A 72 27.49 2.69 22.98
CA SER A 72 26.72 3.63 22.16
C SER A 72 27.72 4.43 21.32
N PHE A 73 27.48 4.50 20.02
CA PHE A 73 28.28 5.31 19.11
C PHE A 73 27.45 5.71 17.91
N THR A 74 27.86 6.80 17.25
CA THR A 74 27.30 7.13 15.94
C THR A 74 28.05 6.37 14.85
N CYS A 75 27.36 5.46 14.17
CA CYS A 75 27.96 4.67 13.10
C CYS A 75 28.37 5.55 11.91
N ASN A 76 29.64 5.49 11.50
CA ASN A 76 30.16 6.30 10.38
C ASN A 76 29.48 6.00 9.04
N ARG A 77 28.88 4.81 8.88
CA ARG A 77 28.20 4.40 7.64
C ARG A 77 26.76 4.87 7.55
N CYS A 78 25.98 4.73 8.63
CA CYS A 78 24.54 5.02 8.60
C CYS A 78 24.10 6.21 9.44
N GLY A 79 24.99 6.80 10.25
CA GLY A 79 24.73 8.01 11.01
C GLY A 79 23.75 7.88 12.17
N THR A 80 23.30 6.67 12.50
CA THR A 80 22.41 6.43 13.63
C THR A 80 23.20 6.11 14.88
N GLU A 81 22.82 6.70 16.01
CA GLU A 81 23.36 6.35 17.33
C GLU A 81 22.52 5.23 17.96
N ARG A 82 23.14 4.07 18.21
CA ARG A 82 22.50 2.93 18.88
C ARG A 82 23.55 2.12 19.65
N ASN A 83 23.09 1.41 20.67
CA ASN A 83 23.86 0.31 21.24
C ASN A 83 23.88 -0.85 20.23
N ASP A 84 25.07 -1.16 19.72
CA ASP A 84 25.31 -2.36 18.93
C ASP A 84 26.11 -3.34 19.78
N PRO A 85 25.67 -4.60 19.92
CA PRO A 85 26.46 -5.62 20.59
C PRO A 85 27.70 -6.09 19.81
N LYS A 86 27.84 -5.71 18.54
CA LYS A 86 28.93 -6.16 17.65
C LYS A 86 29.49 -5.02 16.78
N PRO A 87 29.99 -3.93 17.37
CA PRO A 87 30.64 -2.90 16.59
C PRO A 87 31.94 -3.42 15.98
N TYR A 88 32.22 -2.93 14.79
CA TYR A 88 33.48 -3.15 14.10
C TYR A 88 34.23 -1.83 14.01
N ILE A 89 35.53 -1.87 14.32
CA ILE A 89 36.37 -0.67 14.41
C ILE A 89 37.61 -0.78 13.54
N CYS A 90 38.00 0.35 12.95
CA CYS A 90 39.34 0.58 12.45
C CYS A 90 39.98 1.69 13.29
N VAL A 91 40.87 1.30 14.21
CA VAL A 91 41.57 2.23 15.10
C VAL A 91 42.41 3.23 14.29
N LYS A 92 43.04 2.79 13.21
CA LYS A 92 43.89 3.64 12.33
C LYS A 92 43.12 4.82 11.75
N CYS A 93 41.82 4.65 11.49
CA CYS A 93 40.99 5.67 10.84
C CYS A 93 39.95 6.30 11.77
N ASN A 94 39.93 5.93 13.05
CA ASN A 94 38.85 6.29 13.98
C ASN A 94 37.46 5.99 13.37
N PHE A 95 37.31 4.82 12.76
CA PHE A 95 36.10 4.42 12.06
C PHE A 95 35.39 3.34 12.86
N VAL A 96 34.11 3.56 13.17
CA VAL A 96 33.25 2.64 13.91
C VAL A 96 31.99 2.40 13.10
N VAL A 97 31.64 1.13 12.90
CA VAL A 97 30.50 0.73 12.07
C VAL A 97 29.70 -0.37 12.77
N HIS A 98 28.39 -0.32 12.62
CA HIS A 98 27.54 -1.44 13.04
C HIS A 98 27.87 -2.70 12.24
N GLY A 99 27.81 -3.87 12.85
CA GLY A 99 28.04 -5.13 12.14
C GLY A 99 27.08 -5.32 10.95
N ASN A 100 25.83 -4.87 11.10
CA ASN A 100 24.82 -4.90 10.02
C ASN A 100 24.95 -3.77 8.98
N CYS A 101 25.89 -2.83 9.15
CA CYS A 101 26.15 -1.76 8.19
C CYS A 101 27.34 -2.07 7.26
N ILE A 102 28.03 -3.20 7.49
CA ILE A 102 29.09 -3.70 6.61
C ILE A 102 28.44 -4.32 5.38
N GLY A 103 29.03 -4.08 4.21
CA GLY A 103 28.60 -4.66 2.93
C GLY A 103 27.35 -3.99 2.36
N PHE A 104 27.01 -2.77 2.79
CA PHE A 104 25.92 -2.01 2.18
C PHE A 104 26.11 -1.89 0.66
N PRO A 105 25.05 -2.15 -0.12
CA PRO A 105 25.12 -2.18 -1.57
C PRO A 105 25.48 -0.81 -2.15
N ARG A 106 25.99 -0.78 -3.38
CA ARG A 106 26.44 0.45 -4.02
C ARG A 106 25.35 1.12 -4.82
N VAL A 107 24.57 0.34 -5.58
CA VAL A 107 23.48 0.85 -6.41
C VAL A 107 22.26 -0.05 -6.21
N ILE A 108 21.12 0.53 -5.89
CA ILE A 108 19.90 -0.25 -5.61
C ILE A 108 18.67 0.39 -6.23
N ASN A 109 17.61 -0.41 -6.35
CA ASN A 109 16.25 0.04 -6.58
C ASN A 109 15.44 -0.12 -5.30
N ILE A 110 14.66 0.90 -4.96
CA ILE A 110 13.71 0.85 -3.84
C ILE A 110 12.28 1.01 -4.33
N ASN A 111 11.31 0.56 -3.56
CA ASN A 111 9.88 0.71 -3.91
C ASN A 111 9.28 2.09 -3.58
N ARG A 112 10.12 3.06 -3.18
CA ARG A 112 9.76 4.44 -2.83
C ARG A 112 10.25 5.46 -3.88
N HIS A 113 10.92 5.00 -4.94
CA HIS A 113 11.45 5.85 -5.99
C HIS A 113 11.63 5.08 -7.31
N ASP A 114 11.44 5.75 -8.44
CA ASP A 114 11.48 5.08 -9.75
C ASP A 114 12.89 4.90 -10.30
N HIS A 115 13.81 5.80 -9.98
CA HIS A 115 15.19 5.72 -10.41
C HIS A 115 16.04 4.90 -9.43
N ARG A 116 17.15 4.35 -9.94
CA ARG A 116 18.20 3.81 -9.08
C ARG A 116 18.79 4.89 -8.18
N ILE A 117 19.15 4.46 -6.97
CA ILE A 117 19.87 5.29 -6.01
C ILE A 117 21.23 4.67 -5.71
N SER A 118 22.23 5.52 -5.53
CA SER A 118 23.61 5.12 -5.26
C SER A 118 24.06 5.56 -3.88
N PHE A 119 24.84 4.71 -3.21
CA PHE A 119 25.43 5.03 -1.92
C PHE A 119 26.54 6.09 -2.05
N THR A 120 26.47 7.13 -1.23
CA THR A 120 27.54 8.12 -1.03
C THR A 120 27.96 8.17 0.44
N TYR A 121 29.26 8.38 0.70
CA TYR A 121 29.80 8.50 2.06
C TYR A 121 29.53 9.86 2.70
N HIS A 122 29.45 10.91 1.88
CA HIS A 122 29.22 12.27 2.32
C HIS A 122 28.21 12.90 1.37
N HIS A 123 27.06 13.27 1.92
CA HIS A 123 26.03 13.98 1.17
C HIS A 123 26.29 15.48 1.31
N ARG A 124 26.57 16.19 0.20
CA ARG A 124 27.01 17.60 0.26
C ARG A 124 25.88 18.62 0.50
N ARG A 125 24.62 18.20 0.60
CA ARG A 125 23.48 19.11 0.77
C ARG A 125 23.00 19.08 2.22
N ARG A 126 22.76 20.26 2.79
CA ARG A 126 22.10 20.41 4.10
C ARG A 126 20.58 20.37 3.93
N GLY A 127 19.90 19.79 4.92
CA GLY A 127 18.44 19.91 5.05
C GLY A 127 17.63 19.06 4.07
N THR A 128 18.19 17.98 3.54
CA THR A 128 17.41 17.00 2.76
C THR A 128 16.65 16.07 3.71
N HIS A 129 15.40 15.79 3.37
CA HIS A 129 14.57 14.83 4.11
C HIS A 129 14.65 13.46 3.43
N CYS A 130 14.64 12.41 4.24
CA CYS A 130 14.70 11.04 3.75
C CYS A 130 13.41 10.69 3.00
N GLY A 131 13.51 10.24 1.75
CA GLY A 131 12.36 9.81 0.94
C GLY A 131 11.62 8.56 1.43
N VAL A 132 11.98 8.03 2.61
CA VAL A 132 11.36 6.84 3.22
C VAL A 132 10.77 7.15 4.59
N CYS A 133 11.53 7.79 5.49
CA CYS A 133 11.05 8.13 6.84
C CYS A 133 10.72 9.62 7.04
N VAL A 134 11.01 10.48 6.05
CA VAL A 134 10.78 11.93 6.07
C VAL A 134 11.61 12.67 7.13
N GLU A 135 12.43 11.99 7.92
CA GLU A 135 13.37 12.62 8.85
C GLU A 135 14.58 13.24 8.12
N ASN A 136 15.22 14.22 8.78
CA ASN A 136 16.42 14.88 8.27
C ASN A 136 17.57 13.91 8.02
N VAL A 137 18.18 14.02 6.83
CA VAL A 137 19.42 13.32 6.49
C VAL A 137 20.59 14.26 6.78
N THR A 138 21.52 13.80 7.61
CA THR A 138 22.71 14.58 7.94
C THR A 138 23.76 14.43 6.83
N GLN A 139 24.46 15.52 6.54
CA GLN A 139 25.51 15.55 5.51
C GLN A 139 26.79 14.76 5.87
N TYR A 140 26.97 14.44 7.15
CA TYR A 140 28.22 13.91 7.69
C TYR A 140 28.38 12.40 7.53
N TYR A 141 27.27 11.68 7.29
CA TYR A 141 27.25 10.22 7.22
C TYR A 141 26.74 9.73 5.86
N GLY A 142 26.86 8.41 5.66
CA GLY A 142 26.46 7.78 4.42
C GLY A 142 24.94 7.84 4.17
N ALA A 143 24.58 8.08 2.91
CA ALA A 143 23.20 8.11 2.44
C ALA A 143 23.12 7.57 1.01
N TYR A 144 21.92 7.25 0.54
CA TYR A 144 21.66 6.97 -0.87
C TYR A 144 21.07 8.20 -1.54
N VAL A 145 21.53 8.48 -2.76
CA VAL A 145 21.09 9.63 -3.55
C VAL A 145 20.70 9.18 -4.95
N CYS A 146 19.73 9.86 -5.55
CA CYS A 146 19.42 9.69 -6.96
C CYS A 146 20.28 10.64 -7.81
N SER A 147 20.82 10.16 -8.94
CA SER A 147 21.52 11.00 -9.91
C SER A 147 20.57 11.81 -10.80
N VAL A 148 19.34 11.32 -11.00
CA VAL A 148 18.31 11.95 -11.85
C VAL A 148 17.48 12.95 -11.06
N CYS A 149 17.15 12.66 -9.79
CA CYS A 149 16.37 13.50 -8.90
C CYS A 149 17.27 14.08 -7.80
N PRO A 150 17.82 15.31 -7.97
CA PRO A 150 18.90 15.80 -7.12
C PRO A 150 18.52 16.00 -5.65
N ASP A 151 17.23 16.19 -5.38
CA ASP A 151 16.69 16.40 -4.03
C ASP A 151 16.22 15.11 -3.35
N TYR A 152 16.31 13.96 -4.05
CA TYR A 152 15.91 12.67 -3.48
C TYR A 152 17.10 12.02 -2.76
N THR A 153 16.99 11.95 -1.43
CA THR A 153 17.99 11.32 -0.54
C THR A 153 17.31 10.35 0.41
N VAL A 154 17.99 9.26 0.76
CA VAL A 154 17.47 8.23 1.68
C VAL A 154 18.55 7.85 2.68
N HIS A 155 18.22 7.75 3.98
CA HIS A 155 19.17 7.22 4.96
C HIS A 155 19.63 5.83 4.56
N SER A 156 20.89 5.52 4.83
CA SER A 156 21.46 4.22 4.44
C SER A 156 20.68 3.02 4.98
N ARG A 157 20.15 3.09 6.21
CA ARG A 157 19.32 2.03 6.79
C ARG A 157 17.92 1.96 6.22
N CYS A 158 17.31 3.10 5.90
CA CYS A 158 16.00 3.14 5.27
C CYS A 158 16.05 2.53 3.88
N ALA A 159 17.10 2.81 3.12
CA ALA A 159 17.30 2.32 1.77
C ALA A 159 17.43 0.79 1.70
N VAL A 160 18.09 0.18 2.68
CA VAL A 160 18.31 -1.29 2.73
C VAL A 160 17.31 -2.04 3.61
N TYR A 161 16.25 -1.35 4.06
CA TYR A 161 15.24 -2.00 4.89
C TYR A 161 14.49 -3.06 4.08
N LEU A 162 14.17 -4.20 4.71
CA LEU A 162 13.68 -5.39 4.00
C LEU A 162 12.34 -5.21 3.27
N TYR A 163 11.53 -4.22 3.67
CA TYR A 163 10.28 -3.87 2.99
C TYR A 163 10.45 -2.77 1.94
N VAL A 164 11.65 -2.20 1.80
CA VAL A 164 11.98 -1.09 0.89
C VAL A 164 12.84 -1.56 -0.28
N TRP A 165 13.75 -2.50 -0.03
CA TRP A 165 14.71 -3.04 -1.00
C TRP A 165 14.62 -4.57 -1.11
N ASN A 166 14.95 -5.10 -2.29
CA ASN A 166 14.83 -6.52 -2.64
C ASN A 166 16.09 -7.36 -2.37
N GLY A 167 17.14 -6.78 -1.78
CA GLY A 167 18.39 -7.49 -1.51
C GLY A 167 19.37 -7.57 -2.68
N VAL A 168 19.08 -6.93 -3.82
CA VAL A 168 19.95 -6.97 -5.02
C VAL A 168 20.77 -5.68 -5.17
N ASP A 169 22.11 -5.81 -5.19
CA ASP A 169 23.03 -4.75 -5.60
C ASP A 169 23.14 -4.74 -7.13
N LEU A 170 23.00 -3.56 -7.73
CA LEU A 170 22.94 -3.31 -9.16
C LEU A 170 24.19 -2.60 -9.69
N GLU A 171 25.24 -2.52 -8.87
CA GLU A 171 26.55 -2.03 -9.28
C GLU A 171 27.02 -2.74 -10.56
N GLY A 172 27.47 -1.97 -11.56
CA GLY A 172 27.94 -2.49 -12.84
C GLY A 172 26.84 -3.01 -13.77
N THR A 173 25.58 -3.09 -13.33
CA THR A 173 24.46 -3.49 -14.20
C THR A 173 23.94 -2.25 -14.92
N PRO A 174 23.79 -2.23 -16.26
CA PRO A 174 23.19 -1.10 -16.96
C PRO A 174 21.71 -0.94 -16.56
N GLU A 175 21.23 0.30 -16.52
CA GLU A 175 19.81 0.60 -16.34
C GLU A 175 19.10 0.52 -17.70
N ARG A 176 18.06 -0.33 -17.79
CA ARG A 176 17.19 -0.42 -18.96
C ARG A 176 15.85 0.20 -18.57
N SER A 177 15.57 1.42 -19.04
CA SER A 177 14.24 2.04 -18.92
C SER A 177 13.41 1.65 -20.14
N GLU A 178 12.45 0.76 -19.94
CA GLU A 178 11.40 0.50 -20.93
C GLU A 178 10.19 1.36 -20.53
N ASP A 179 10.22 2.63 -20.91
CA ASP A 179 9.06 3.51 -20.75
C ASP A 179 8.02 3.13 -21.80
N ILE A 180 7.10 2.25 -21.40
CA ILE A 180 6.01 1.80 -22.25
C ILE A 180 4.89 2.85 -22.15
N ALA A 181 4.79 3.69 -23.18
CA ALA A 181 3.70 4.65 -23.29
C ALA A 181 2.33 3.94 -23.32
N PRO A 182 1.33 4.42 -22.56
CA PRO A 182 0.01 3.79 -22.51
C PRO A 182 -0.81 3.96 -23.79
N PHE A 183 -0.46 4.94 -24.63
CA PHE A 183 -1.15 5.19 -25.89
C PHE A 183 -0.23 5.79 -26.94
N LYS A 184 -0.68 5.76 -28.18
CA LYS A 184 -0.08 6.48 -29.31
C LYS A 184 -0.97 7.66 -29.67
N VAL A 185 -0.40 8.86 -29.79
CA VAL A 185 -1.11 10.03 -30.32
C VAL A 185 -1.25 9.85 -31.83
N VAL A 186 -2.49 9.93 -32.34
CA VAL A 186 -2.80 9.75 -33.78
C VAL A 186 -3.40 11.00 -34.42
N GLY A 187 -3.63 12.05 -33.64
CA GLY A 187 -4.11 13.35 -34.11
C GLY A 187 -4.30 14.32 -32.95
N HIS A 188 -4.73 15.54 -33.25
CA HIS A 188 -5.07 16.52 -32.21
C HIS A 188 -6.23 15.97 -31.36
N ASN A 189 -6.00 15.83 -30.05
CA ASN A 189 -6.94 15.24 -29.09
C ASN A 189 -7.36 13.79 -29.41
N LEU A 190 -6.59 13.07 -30.22
CA LEU A 190 -6.91 11.69 -30.64
C LEU A 190 -5.79 10.72 -30.24
N ILE A 191 -6.16 9.66 -29.53
CA ILE A 191 -5.22 8.63 -29.07
C ILE A 191 -5.70 7.22 -29.44
N ARG A 192 -4.74 6.32 -29.65
CA ARG A 192 -4.96 4.86 -29.65
C ARG A 192 -4.41 4.28 -28.36
N HIS A 193 -5.30 3.98 -27.42
CA HIS A 193 -4.97 3.50 -26.09
C HIS A 193 -4.74 1.98 -26.05
N PHE A 194 -3.80 1.49 -25.24
CA PHE A 194 -3.45 0.06 -25.19
C PHE A 194 -4.65 -0.83 -24.85
N SER A 195 -5.52 -0.37 -23.94
CA SER A 195 -6.71 -1.09 -23.51
C SER A 195 -7.85 -1.09 -24.54
N HIS A 196 -7.74 -0.25 -25.58
CA HIS A 196 -8.79 -0.03 -26.56
C HIS A 196 -8.19 0.26 -27.94
N SER A 197 -7.26 -0.59 -28.36
CA SER A 197 -6.36 -0.33 -29.48
C SER A 197 -7.00 -0.41 -30.87
N LYS A 198 -8.20 -0.99 -30.95
CA LYS A 198 -8.98 -1.15 -32.20
C LYS A 198 -9.66 0.15 -32.63
N HIS A 199 -10.03 1.00 -31.69
CA HIS A 199 -10.71 2.27 -31.96
C HIS A 199 -9.83 3.44 -31.54
N THR A 200 -10.23 4.64 -31.97
CA THR A 200 -9.56 5.89 -31.56
C THR A 200 -10.40 6.55 -30.47
N LEU A 201 -9.73 7.02 -29.42
CA LEU A 201 -10.35 7.81 -28.36
C LEU A 201 -10.13 9.29 -28.63
N ARG A 202 -11.19 10.08 -28.48
CA ARG A 202 -11.18 11.54 -28.60
C ARG A 202 -11.30 12.17 -27.23
N LEU A 203 -10.42 13.12 -26.93
CA LEU A 203 -10.52 13.97 -25.75
C LEU A 203 -11.61 15.03 -26.01
N ASP A 204 -12.67 15.00 -25.21
CA ASP A 204 -13.78 15.95 -25.33
C ASP A 204 -14.36 16.30 -23.95
N ILE A 205 -15.03 17.45 -23.87
CA ILE A 205 -15.82 17.82 -22.70
C ILE A 205 -17.22 17.31 -22.96
N VAL A 206 -17.56 16.17 -22.37
CA VAL A 206 -18.88 15.58 -22.56
C VAL A 206 -19.83 16.10 -21.49
N ASN A 207 -20.81 16.89 -21.91
CA ASN A 207 -21.92 17.36 -21.07
C ASN A 207 -23.07 16.33 -21.11
N ILE A 208 -23.02 15.31 -20.25
CA ILE A 208 -23.94 14.15 -20.30
C ILE A 208 -25.24 14.38 -19.49
N HIS A 209 -26.10 15.33 -19.86
CA HIS A 209 -27.12 15.91 -18.98
C HIS A 209 -28.14 14.96 -18.28
N ASP A 210 -28.24 13.68 -18.66
CA ASP A 210 -29.36 12.83 -18.22
C ASP A 210 -29.01 11.46 -17.56
N VAL A 211 -27.74 11.02 -17.47
CA VAL A 211 -27.42 9.63 -16.97
C VAL A 211 -26.13 9.50 -16.12
N TYR A 212 -25.71 10.56 -15.43
CA TYR A 212 -24.38 10.65 -14.78
C TYR A 212 -24.01 9.55 -13.78
N GLU A 213 -24.96 9.04 -12.98
CA GLU A 213 -24.65 8.05 -11.94
C GLU A 213 -24.22 6.68 -12.51
N CYS A 214 -24.59 6.43 -13.78
CA CYS A 214 -24.37 5.16 -14.48
C CYS A 214 -23.08 5.16 -15.31
N ILE A 215 -22.64 6.32 -15.79
CA ILE A 215 -21.50 6.40 -16.71
C ILE A 215 -20.22 6.54 -15.89
N ARG A 216 -19.33 5.57 -16.09
CA ARG A 216 -18.12 5.40 -15.28
C ARG A 216 -16.91 5.25 -16.17
N CYS A 217 -15.80 5.79 -15.70
CA CYS A 217 -14.50 5.60 -16.34
C CYS A 217 -14.15 4.11 -16.36
N ASP A 218 -13.68 3.62 -17.51
CA ASP A 218 -13.35 2.22 -17.69
C ASP A 218 -12.16 1.76 -16.86
N ALA A 219 -11.30 2.69 -16.46
CA ALA A 219 -10.11 2.41 -15.65
C ALA A 219 -10.36 2.48 -14.14
N CYS A 220 -10.98 3.54 -13.62
CA CYS A 220 -11.13 3.73 -12.18
C CYS A 220 -12.54 3.49 -11.67
N VAL A 221 -13.53 3.29 -12.55
CA VAL A 221 -14.94 3.04 -12.18
C VAL A 221 -15.61 4.21 -11.45
N SER A 222 -14.90 5.33 -11.26
CA SER A 222 -15.50 6.56 -10.76
C SER A 222 -16.42 7.17 -11.82
N PRO A 223 -17.49 7.88 -11.39
CA PRO A 223 -18.34 8.64 -12.30
C PRO A 223 -17.52 9.59 -13.18
N VAL A 224 -17.90 9.68 -14.46
CA VAL A 224 -17.37 10.72 -15.38
C VAL A 224 -18.29 11.94 -15.29
N GLY A 225 -18.17 12.70 -14.20
CA GLY A 225 -18.91 13.96 -14.02
C GLY A 225 -18.36 15.12 -14.88
N PHE A 226 -19.02 16.28 -14.81
CA PHE A 226 -18.63 17.50 -15.53
C PHE A 226 -17.26 18.06 -15.13
N GLY A 227 -16.62 18.74 -16.09
CA GLY A 227 -15.45 19.59 -15.86
C GLY A 227 -14.24 19.13 -16.69
N PRO A 228 -13.43 18.18 -16.18
CA PRO A 228 -12.22 17.76 -16.86
C PRO A 228 -12.54 16.98 -18.15
N PRO A 229 -11.72 17.16 -19.19
CA PRO A 229 -11.93 16.47 -20.44
C PRO A 229 -11.74 14.95 -20.27
N ILE A 230 -12.56 14.17 -20.97
CA ILE A 230 -12.52 12.70 -20.95
C ILE A 230 -12.18 12.18 -22.34
N TYR A 231 -11.49 11.05 -22.39
CA TYR A 231 -11.28 10.29 -23.61
C TYR A 231 -12.48 9.38 -23.85
N ALA A 232 -13.20 9.61 -24.95
CA ALA A 232 -14.33 8.79 -25.36
C ALA A 232 -14.08 8.11 -26.71
N CYS A 233 -14.56 6.88 -26.85
CA CYS A 233 -14.54 6.20 -28.15
C CYS A 233 -15.47 6.90 -29.14
N GLY A 234 -14.98 7.17 -30.35
CA GLY A 234 -15.78 7.81 -31.41
C GLY A 234 -16.72 6.85 -32.14
N ASP A 235 -16.58 5.53 -31.94
CA ASP A 235 -17.31 4.53 -32.70
C ASP A 235 -18.73 4.32 -32.15
N SER A 236 -19.72 4.35 -33.05
CA SER A 236 -21.13 4.19 -32.70
C SER A 236 -21.38 2.85 -32.01
N GLY A 237 -21.96 2.90 -30.81
CA GLY A 237 -22.24 1.71 -30.00
C GLY A 237 -21.09 1.29 -29.06
N CYS A 238 -19.96 1.99 -29.05
CA CYS A 238 -18.86 1.73 -28.13
C CYS A 238 -18.81 2.77 -26.99
N LEU A 239 -19.19 2.39 -25.77
CA LEU A 239 -19.22 3.27 -24.60
C LEU A 239 -17.91 3.24 -23.79
N PHE A 240 -16.76 3.14 -24.46
CA PHE A 240 -15.46 3.13 -23.78
C PHE A 240 -15.02 4.56 -23.43
N LEU A 241 -14.78 4.82 -22.14
CA LEU A 241 -14.54 6.14 -21.57
C LEU A 241 -13.39 6.11 -20.57
N LEU A 242 -12.48 7.09 -20.61
CA LEU A 242 -11.42 7.25 -19.63
C LEU A 242 -11.33 8.71 -19.17
N HIS A 243 -11.13 8.93 -17.87
CA HIS A 243 -10.60 10.23 -17.44
C HIS A 243 -9.21 10.44 -18.07
N GLU A 244 -8.86 11.70 -18.37
CA GLU A 244 -7.52 12.03 -18.89
C GLU A 244 -6.39 11.46 -18.01
N LYS A 245 -6.50 11.61 -16.68
CA LYS A 245 -5.54 11.03 -15.73
C LYS A 245 -5.46 9.50 -15.81
N CYS A 246 -6.60 8.85 -16.05
CA CYS A 246 -6.67 7.39 -16.17
C CYS A 246 -6.04 6.87 -17.47
N ALA A 247 -6.18 7.60 -18.58
CA ALA A 247 -5.53 7.26 -19.84
C ALA A 247 -3.98 7.36 -19.76
N ASN A 248 -3.48 8.15 -18.81
CA ASN A 248 -2.04 8.35 -18.59
C ASN A 248 -1.43 7.42 -17.52
N PHE A 249 -2.17 6.42 -17.04
CA PHE A 249 -1.59 5.47 -16.09
C PHE A 249 -0.38 4.74 -16.71
N PRO A 250 0.77 4.67 -16.01
CA PRO A 250 1.95 4.02 -16.53
C PRO A 250 1.72 2.52 -16.68
N ILE A 251 2.12 1.95 -17.81
CA ILE A 251 1.98 0.50 -18.06
C ILE A 251 2.79 -0.33 -17.07
N LYS A 252 3.95 0.17 -16.64
CA LYS A 252 4.83 -0.46 -15.67
C LYS A 252 5.07 0.50 -14.51
N LYS A 253 4.79 0.07 -13.29
CA LYS A 253 4.87 0.94 -12.10
C LYS A 253 5.47 0.20 -10.92
N ARG A 254 6.40 0.82 -10.19
CA ARG A 254 6.80 0.33 -8.86
C ARG A 254 5.83 0.88 -7.83
N LEU A 255 5.28 -0.01 -7.00
CA LEU A 255 4.34 0.38 -5.95
C LEU A 255 5.00 0.27 -4.60
N VAL A 256 4.62 1.16 -3.69
CA VAL A 256 5.06 1.24 -2.30
C VAL A 256 4.94 -0.08 -1.51
N PHE A 257 4.12 -1.02 -1.99
CA PHE A 257 3.85 -2.29 -1.32
C PHE A 257 4.93 -3.34 -1.55
N ARG A 258 5.65 -3.30 -2.69
CA ARG A 258 6.68 -4.29 -3.08
C ARG A 258 7.70 -3.71 -4.07
N THR A 259 8.90 -4.26 -4.06
CA THR A 259 10.03 -3.86 -4.92
C THR A 259 9.93 -4.37 -6.36
N ALA A 260 9.22 -5.48 -6.59
CA ALA A 260 8.93 -5.96 -7.93
C ALA A 260 8.00 -4.96 -8.65
N PRO A 261 8.25 -4.65 -9.93
CA PRO A 261 7.35 -3.80 -10.70
C PRO A 261 6.00 -4.51 -10.92
N TYR A 262 4.96 -3.69 -11.01
CA TYR A 262 3.62 -4.09 -11.37
C TYR A 262 3.34 -3.70 -12.83
N MET A 263 2.50 -4.48 -13.50
CA MET A 263 2.00 -4.15 -14.84
C MET A 263 0.53 -3.78 -14.76
N LEU A 264 0.15 -2.76 -15.51
CA LEU A 264 -1.23 -2.34 -15.69
C LEU A 264 -1.94 -3.34 -16.60
N GLU A 265 -3.04 -3.92 -16.11
CA GLU A 265 -3.89 -4.87 -16.81
C GLU A 265 -5.32 -4.34 -16.91
N CYS A 266 -6.00 -4.70 -17.99
CA CYS A 266 -7.39 -4.33 -18.28
C CYS A 266 -8.09 -5.48 -19.01
N GLY A 267 -9.43 -5.50 -18.99
CA GLY A 267 -10.22 -6.35 -19.88
C GLY A 267 -10.53 -7.76 -19.39
N ASP A 268 -10.29 -8.06 -18.11
CA ASP A 268 -10.81 -9.28 -17.51
C ASP A 268 -12.28 -9.05 -17.14
N ASP A 269 -13.21 -9.88 -17.61
CA ASP A 269 -14.62 -9.85 -17.19
C ASP A 269 -14.82 -10.28 -15.71
N ALA A 270 -13.73 -10.47 -14.96
CA ALA A 270 -13.74 -10.86 -13.56
C ALA A 270 -13.42 -9.65 -12.66
N ALA A 271 -14.30 -9.41 -11.68
CA ALA A 271 -14.02 -8.48 -10.58
C ALA A 271 -12.79 -8.94 -9.78
N ILE A 272 -11.96 -7.98 -9.39
CA ILE A 272 -10.71 -8.21 -8.68
C ILE A 272 -10.89 -7.81 -7.23
N TYR A 273 -10.43 -8.67 -6.33
CA TYR A 273 -10.29 -8.29 -4.92
C TYR A 273 -8.98 -7.54 -4.70
N CYS A 274 -9.05 -6.24 -4.41
CA CYS A 274 -7.88 -5.45 -4.08
C CYS A 274 -7.41 -5.78 -2.66
N GLN A 275 -6.24 -6.40 -2.54
CA GLN A 275 -5.68 -6.83 -1.23
C GLN A 275 -5.31 -5.65 -0.32
N MET A 276 -5.20 -4.44 -0.86
CA MET A 276 -4.80 -3.24 -0.14
C MET A 276 -5.97 -2.53 0.55
N CYS A 277 -7.10 -2.37 -0.13
CA CYS A 277 -8.29 -1.71 0.42
C CYS A 277 -9.44 -2.67 0.76
N GLY A 278 -9.35 -3.94 0.36
CA GLY A 278 -10.38 -4.96 0.60
C GLY A 278 -11.63 -4.83 -0.27
N MET A 279 -11.61 -4.00 -1.32
CA MET A 279 -12.75 -3.76 -2.22
C MET A 279 -12.72 -4.70 -3.44
N LEU A 280 -13.89 -5.09 -3.93
CA LEU A 280 -14.05 -5.65 -5.27
C LEU A 280 -14.05 -4.53 -6.31
N CYS A 281 -13.21 -4.65 -7.34
CA CYS A 281 -12.97 -3.62 -8.34
C CYS A 281 -13.05 -4.23 -9.75
N ASP A 282 -13.73 -3.58 -10.69
CA ASP A 282 -13.83 -4.02 -12.09
C ASP A 282 -13.18 -3.05 -13.09
N GLY A 283 -12.38 -2.11 -12.58
CA GLY A 283 -11.54 -1.22 -13.36
C GLY A 283 -10.21 -1.86 -13.75
N PHE A 284 -9.28 -1.01 -14.20
CA PHE A 284 -7.90 -1.42 -14.42
C PHE A 284 -7.24 -1.79 -13.09
N LYS A 285 -6.20 -2.62 -13.16
CA LYS A 285 -5.46 -3.08 -11.99
C LYS A 285 -3.97 -3.17 -12.28
N TYR A 286 -3.17 -3.09 -11.23
CA TYR A 286 -1.76 -3.40 -11.25
C TYR A 286 -1.51 -4.80 -10.69
N THR A 287 -0.83 -5.65 -11.46
CA THR A 287 -0.46 -7.02 -11.04
C THR A 287 1.04 -7.18 -10.88
N SER A 288 1.45 -7.81 -9.77
CA SER A 288 2.87 -8.07 -9.52
C SER A 288 3.43 -9.09 -10.50
N GLN A 289 4.59 -8.80 -11.08
CA GLN A 289 5.28 -9.71 -11.99
C GLN A 289 6.24 -10.65 -11.25
N GLY A 290 6.35 -11.90 -11.72
CA GLY A 290 7.35 -12.86 -11.24
C GLY A 290 7.15 -13.37 -9.81
N VAL A 291 5.97 -13.18 -9.21
CA VAL A 291 5.64 -13.62 -7.85
C VAL A 291 4.32 -14.38 -7.82
N THR A 292 4.28 -15.48 -7.07
CA THR A 292 3.08 -16.28 -6.79
C THR A 292 2.82 -16.31 -5.27
N PRO A 293 1.58 -16.07 -4.80
CA PRO A 293 0.40 -15.64 -5.56
C PRO A 293 0.55 -14.23 -6.16
N ARG A 294 -0.12 -13.98 -7.29
CA ARG A 294 -0.16 -12.64 -7.92
C ARG A 294 -0.84 -11.65 -6.98
N HIS A 295 -0.20 -10.50 -6.79
CA HIS A 295 -0.73 -9.42 -5.98
C HIS A 295 -1.43 -8.41 -6.88
N CYS A 296 -2.74 -8.23 -6.69
CA CYS A 296 -3.56 -7.31 -7.49
C CYS A 296 -3.89 -6.05 -6.68
N VAL A 297 -3.60 -4.90 -7.26
CA VAL A 297 -3.84 -3.59 -6.64
C VAL A 297 -4.69 -2.76 -7.58
N ASP A 298 -5.85 -2.33 -7.10
CA ASP A 298 -6.74 -1.41 -7.81
C ASP A 298 -6.08 -0.05 -8.05
N VAL A 299 -6.47 0.62 -9.14
CA VAL A 299 -5.84 1.87 -9.56
C VAL A 299 -5.93 2.98 -8.52
N HIS A 300 -6.99 3.03 -7.70
CA HIS A 300 -7.10 4.03 -6.63
C HIS A 300 -6.01 3.85 -5.60
N CYS A 301 -5.80 2.61 -5.11
CA CYS A 301 -4.75 2.32 -4.14
C CYS A 301 -3.35 2.53 -4.73
N SER A 302 -3.18 2.19 -6.01
CA SER A 302 -1.90 2.36 -6.70
C SER A 302 -1.55 3.82 -6.97
N SER A 303 -2.54 4.71 -6.97
CA SER A 303 -2.39 6.13 -7.30
C SER A 303 -2.17 7.00 -6.06
N LEU A 304 -2.24 6.42 -4.85
CA LEU A 304 -1.91 7.14 -3.64
C LEU A 304 -0.44 7.59 -3.67
N PRO A 305 -0.17 8.90 -3.53
CA PRO A 305 1.19 9.39 -3.42
C PRO A 305 1.81 8.98 -2.08
N GLU A 306 3.14 8.88 -2.07
CA GLU A 306 3.92 8.79 -0.83
C GLU A 306 5.01 9.87 -0.85
N PRO A 307 5.04 10.80 0.12
CA PRO A 307 4.14 10.87 1.26
C PRO A 307 2.71 11.31 0.88
N PHE A 308 1.72 10.76 1.59
CA PHE A 308 0.31 11.10 1.41
C PHE A 308 -0.05 12.30 2.28
N VAL A 309 -0.36 13.43 1.66
CA VAL A 309 -0.83 14.63 2.36
C VAL A 309 -2.35 14.59 2.40
N HIS A 310 -2.91 14.68 3.60
CA HIS A 310 -4.34 14.67 3.82
C HIS A 310 -4.77 16.02 4.39
N ASN A 311 -5.86 16.62 3.89
CA ASN A 311 -6.29 17.96 4.29
C ASN A 311 -6.57 18.11 5.80
N LEU A 312 -6.88 17.01 6.49
CA LEU A 312 -7.11 17.01 7.95
C LEU A 312 -5.88 16.79 8.81
N HIS A 313 -4.78 16.36 8.21
CA HIS A 313 -3.61 15.99 8.97
C HIS A 313 -2.40 16.74 8.48
N SER A 314 -1.91 17.65 9.32
CA SER A 314 -0.82 18.56 8.98
C SER A 314 0.49 17.85 8.68
N HIS A 315 0.68 16.61 9.15
CA HIS A 315 1.86 15.83 8.83
C HIS A 315 1.61 14.91 7.64
N PRO A 316 2.63 14.69 6.79
CA PRO A 316 2.53 13.71 5.73
C PRO A 316 2.42 12.29 6.31
N LEU A 317 1.55 11.47 5.72
CA LEU A 317 1.39 10.06 6.07
C LEU A 317 2.27 9.19 5.18
N LEU A 318 2.88 8.16 5.75
CA LEU A 318 3.72 7.21 5.04
C LEU A 318 3.12 5.81 5.11
N ASN A 319 3.48 5.00 4.14
CA ASN A 319 3.01 3.63 4.07
C ASN A 319 3.84 2.74 5.01
N TYR A 320 3.17 2.09 5.96
CA TYR A 320 3.77 1.08 6.82
C TYR A 320 3.00 -0.23 6.79
N ARG A 321 3.75 -1.33 6.94
CA ARG A 321 3.19 -2.62 7.28
C ARG A 321 3.18 -2.78 8.79
N ILE A 322 2.02 -2.53 9.41
CA ILE A 322 1.82 -2.73 10.85
C ILE A 322 0.50 -3.47 11.02
N THR A 323 0.45 -4.39 11.98
CA THR A 323 -0.76 -5.13 12.34
C THR A 323 -1.47 -4.48 13.53
N ASN A 324 -2.77 -4.70 13.64
CA ASN A 324 -3.59 -4.21 14.76
C ASN A 324 -3.66 -2.67 14.87
N ILE A 325 -3.59 -1.97 13.73
CA ILE A 325 -3.83 -0.52 13.69
C ILE A 325 -5.29 -0.25 13.36
N VAL A 326 -5.94 0.61 14.16
CA VAL A 326 -7.31 1.04 13.94
C VAL A 326 -7.31 2.27 13.02
N CYS A 327 -8.03 2.19 11.90
CA CYS A 327 -8.21 3.32 11.00
C CYS A 327 -9.00 4.43 11.69
N ARG A 328 -8.49 5.67 11.68
CA ARG A 328 -9.17 6.81 12.30
C ARG A 328 -10.50 7.18 11.64
N ALA A 329 -10.68 6.82 10.37
CA ALA A 329 -11.84 7.20 9.57
C ALA A 329 -13.04 6.26 9.69
N CYS A 330 -12.78 4.95 9.82
CA CYS A 330 -13.83 3.93 9.80
C CYS A 330 -13.77 2.94 10.96
N GLU A 331 -12.81 3.13 11.87
CA GLU A 331 -12.61 2.32 13.09
C GLU A 331 -12.36 0.83 12.84
N ARG A 332 -12.16 0.44 11.57
CA ARG A 332 -11.81 -0.93 11.21
C ARG A 332 -10.34 -1.19 11.54
N LEU A 333 -10.10 -2.36 12.14
CA LEU A 333 -8.76 -2.92 12.31
C LEU A 333 -8.15 -3.24 10.94
N SER A 334 -6.98 -2.67 10.68
CA SER A 334 -6.14 -2.99 9.53
C SER A 334 -5.02 -3.93 9.94
N ASN A 335 -4.85 -5.01 9.16
CA ASN A 335 -3.83 -6.03 9.39
C ASN A 335 -2.74 -6.06 8.31
N ASP A 336 -2.63 -5.01 7.50
CA ASP A 336 -1.60 -4.89 6.45
C ASP A 336 -1.21 -3.42 6.25
N ASN A 337 -0.98 -2.99 5.01
CA ASN A 337 -0.52 -1.64 4.67
C ASN A 337 -1.51 -0.56 5.14
N VAL A 338 -1.01 0.40 5.92
CA VAL A 338 -1.72 1.59 6.37
C VAL A 338 -0.91 2.83 6.03
N LEU A 339 -1.60 3.98 5.93
CA LEU A 339 -0.97 5.29 5.90
C LEU A 339 -0.93 5.83 7.33
N GLY A 340 0.26 5.90 7.92
CA GLY A 340 0.45 6.35 9.30
C GLY A 340 1.26 7.64 9.40
N CYS A 341 1.09 8.36 10.51
CA CYS A 341 1.94 9.47 10.90
C CYS A 341 3.00 9.01 11.91
N TYR A 342 4.24 9.46 11.77
CA TYR A 342 5.28 9.23 12.81
C TYR A 342 5.19 10.22 13.99
N ALA A 343 4.69 11.44 13.74
CA ALA A 343 4.62 12.49 14.75
C ALA A 343 3.43 12.33 15.71
N CYS A 344 2.40 11.59 15.32
CA CYS A 344 1.22 11.35 16.14
C CYS A 344 0.57 10.00 15.81
N ASN A 345 -0.35 9.53 16.64
CA ASN A 345 -1.03 8.25 16.46
C ASN A 345 -2.17 8.29 15.42
N PHE A 346 -1.99 9.02 14.32
CA PHE A 346 -2.96 9.12 13.24
C PHE A 346 -2.66 8.06 12.17
N SER A 347 -3.69 7.31 11.77
CA SER A 347 -3.56 6.30 10.73
C SER A 347 -4.84 6.13 9.91
N LEU A 348 -4.67 5.82 8.63
CA LEU A 348 -5.76 5.58 7.68
C LEU A 348 -5.55 4.26 6.94
N CYS A 349 -6.62 3.48 6.79
CA CYS A 349 -6.62 2.38 5.85
C CYS A 349 -6.70 2.91 4.42
N LEU A 350 -6.21 2.11 3.45
CA LEU A 350 -6.11 2.54 2.05
C LEU A 350 -7.48 2.73 1.39
N TYR A 351 -8.55 2.09 1.90
CA TYR A 351 -9.92 2.41 1.49
C TYR A 351 -10.28 3.85 1.82
N CYS A 352 -10.14 4.26 3.09
CA CYS A 352 -10.50 5.62 3.51
C CYS A 352 -9.62 6.68 2.84
N ALA A 353 -8.33 6.40 2.63
CA ALA A 353 -7.44 7.32 1.93
C ALA A 353 -7.76 7.52 0.45
N THR A 354 -8.56 6.62 -0.15
CA THR A 354 -9.00 6.72 -1.56
C THR A 354 -10.43 7.26 -1.70
N LEU A 355 -11.06 7.68 -0.60
CA LEU A 355 -12.35 8.36 -0.68
C LEU A 355 -12.16 9.73 -1.33
N PRO A 356 -13.00 10.12 -2.29
CA PRO A 356 -12.96 11.46 -2.86
C PRO A 356 -13.36 12.49 -1.80
N GLU A 357 -12.82 13.70 -1.89
CA GLU A 357 -13.20 14.78 -0.98
C GLU A 357 -14.62 15.29 -1.24
N ASN A 358 -15.06 15.25 -2.51
CA ASN A 358 -16.40 15.67 -2.90
C ASN A 358 -17.06 14.56 -3.72
N ILE A 359 -18.32 14.29 -3.44
CA ILE A 359 -19.20 13.48 -4.28
C ILE A 359 -20.40 14.32 -4.71
N LEU A 360 -20.90 14.07 -5.90
CA LEU A 360 -22.07 14.77 -6.39
C LEU A 360 -23.33 14.21 -5.72
N HIS A 361 -24.23 15.10 -5.31
CA HIS A 361 -25.56 14.76 -4.83
C HIS A 361 -26.59 15.58 -5.60
N MET A 362 -27.54 14.87 -6.21
CA MET A 362 -28.68 15.50 -6.88
C MET A 362 -29.80 15.71 -5.86
N SER A 363 -30.17 16.96 -5.62
CA SER A 363 -31.42 17.33 -4.94
C SER A 363 -32.31 18.08 -5.90
N SER A 364 -33.52 17.56 -6.14
CA SER A 364 -34.64 17.95 -7.03
C SER A 364 -34.47 19.01 -8.13
N ASP A 365 -33.74 20.11 -7.94
CA ASP A 365 -33.57 21.18 -8.92
C ASP A 365 -32.16 21.85 -8.92
N ASP A 366 -31.25 21.51 -8.00
CA ASP A 366 -29.90 22.10 -7.89
C ASP A 366 -28.80 21.05 -7.57
N GLU A 367 -27.61 21.25 -8.15
CA GLU A 367 -26.42 20.40 -7.95
C GLU A 367 -25.59 20.90 -6.77
N HIS A 368 -25.67 20.20 -5.62
CA HIS A 368 -24.84 20.51 -4.46
C HIS A 368 -23.85 19.37 -4.17
N PRO A 369 -22.53 19.61 -4.15
CA PRO A 369 -21.58 18.57 -3.78
C PRO A 369 -21.71 18.23 -2.29
N LEU A 370 -21.77 16.94 -2.00
CA LEU A 370 -21.51 16.44 -0.66
C LEU A 370 -20.01 16.43 -0.44
N THR A 371 -19.55 17.18 0.54
CA THR A 371 -18.15 17.21 0.97
C THR A 371 -17.93 16.23 2.09
N LEU A 372 -16.83 15.50 2.02
CA LEU A 372 -16.39 14.61 3.08
C LEU A 372 -16.00 15.47 4.28
N TYR A 373 -16.73 15.29 5.37
CA TYR A 373 -16.61 15.99 6.63
C TYR A 373 -15.93 15.11 7.68
N TYR A 374 -15.15 15.77 8.52
CA TYR A 374 -14.29 15.12 9.48
C TYR A 374 -14.09 16.02 10.71
N GLY A 375 -14.65 15.64 11.86
CA GLY A 375 -14.48 16.37 13.11
C GLY A 375 -15.70 16.27 14.04
N GLU A 376 -15.54 16.71 15.28
CA GLU A 376 -16.64 16.77 16.24
C GLU A 376 -17.64 17.85 15.79
N MET A 377 -18.77 17.44 15.23
CA MET A 377 -19.90 18.34 15.02
C MET A 377 -20.32 18.94 16.36
N SER A 378 -20.71 20.21 16.37
CA SER A 378 -21.31 20.86 17.55
C SER A 378 -22.49 20.02 18.06
N ASN A 379 -22.48 19.69 19.36
CA ASN A 379 -23.45 18.85 20.07
C ASN A 379 -24.89 18.95 19.51
N GLY A 380 -25.26 17.97 18.68
CA GLY A 380 -26.58 17.79 18.11
C GLY A 380 -26.66 16.45 17.37
N THR A 381 -27.70 15.66 17.63
CA THR A 381 -27.89 14.35 16.97
C THR A 381 -28.29 14.57 15.52
N SER A 382 -27.37 14.27 14.60
CA SER A 382 -27.63 14.30 13.16
C SER A 382 -27.99 12.89 12.67
N TRP A 383 -28.79 12.80 11.61
CA TRP A 383 -29.30 11.53 11.09
C TRP A 383 -28.88 11.34 9.64
N CYS A 384 -28.55 10.10 9.27
CA CYS A 384 -28.19 9.77 7.90
C CYS A 384 -29.42 9.85 6.99
N GLY A 385 -29.36 10.70 5.95
CA GLY A 385 -30.45 10.85 4.97
C GLY A 385 -30.78 9.61 4.15
N VAL A 386 -29.91 8.59 4.18
CA VAL A 386 -30.14 7.31 3.49
C VAL A 386 -30.70 6.26 4.42
N CYS A 387 -30.08 6.02 5.57
CA CYS A 387 -30.42 4.89 6.43
C CYS A 387 -31.27 5.25 7.65
N GLU A 388 -31.54 6.55 7.84
CA GLU A 388 -32.32 7.10 8.95
C GLU A 388 -31.80 6.59 10.31
N SER A 389 -30.48 6.47 10.42
CA SER A 389 -29.79 6.09 11.65
C SER A 389 -28.87 7.21 12.08
N GLU A 390 -28.63 7.28 13.39
CA GLU A 390 -27.79 8.30 14.02
C GLU A 390 -26.39 8.36 13.38
N LEU A 391 -25.89 9.58 13.20
CA LEU A 391 -24.53 9.86 12.76
C LEU A 391 -23.65 10.04 13.99
N ASP A 392 -22.55 9.31 14.04
CA ASP A 392 -21.48 9.56 15.01
C ASP A 392 -20.52 10.61 14.43
N PRO A 393 -20.43 11.81 15.02
CA PRO A 393 -19.51 12.86 14.56
C PRO A 393 -18.03 12.47 14.65
N SER A 394 -17.69 11.45 15.45
CA SER A 394 -16.32 10.94 15.56
C SER A 394 -15.85 10.23 14.28
N ASN A 395 -16.80 9.76 13.47
CA ASN A 395 -16.60 9.02 12.23
C ASN A 395 -16.65 9.95 11.00
N TRP A 396 -16.06 9.50 9.89
CA TRP A 396 -16.12 10.25 8.62
C TRP A 396 -17.52 10.18 8.01
N LEU A 397 -18.01 11.33 7.53
CA LEU A 397 -19.37 11.51 7.02
C LEU A 397 -19.34 12.39 5.78
N TYR A 398 -20.31 12.25 4.87
CA TYR A 398 -20.50 13.21 3.79
C TYR A 398 -21.60 14.19 4.17
N THR A 399 -21.36 15.48 4.03
CA THR A 399 -22.35 16.52 4.34
C THR A 399 -22.45 17.54 3.22
N CYS A 400 -23.62 18.13 3.07
CA CYS A 400 -23.85 19.26 2.19
C CYS A 400 -24.37 20.40 3.06
N SER A 401 -23.65 21.53 3.10
CA SER A 401 -24.03 22.69 3.90
C SER A 401 -25.29 23.38 3.38
N GLU A 402 -25.58 23.26 2.08
CA GLU A 402 -26.70 23.92 1.42
C GLU A 402 -27.99 23.10 1.58
N CYS A 403 -27.94 21.80 1.32
CA CYS A 403 -29.09 20.90 1.49
C CYS A 403 -29.33 20.47 2.95
N GLY A 404 -28.33 20.60 3.83
CA GLY A 404 -28.36 20.01 5.18
C GLY A 404 -28.32 18.47 5.20
N VAL A 405 -28.07 17.83 4.05
CA VAL A 405 -27.99 16.37 3.93
C VAL A 405 -26.68 15.88 4.53
N ALA A 406 -26.76 14.83 5.34
CA ALA A 406 -25.61 14.15 5.90
C ALA A 406 -25.74 12.62 5.72
N LEU A 407 -24.67 11.96 5.28
CA LEU A 407 -24.64 10.53 4.94
C LEU A 407 -23.46 9.83 5.61
N HIS A 408 -23.67 8.60 6.10
CA HIS A 408 -22.54 7.72 6.40
C HIS A 408 -21.76 7.42 5.11
N VAL A 409 -20.42 7.33 5.20
CA VAL A 409 -19.56 6.91 4.08
C VAL A 409 -20.03 5.57 3.47
N GLN A 410 -20.42 4.61 4.31
CA GLN A 410 -20.93 3.31 3.83
C GLN A 410 -22.25 3.45 3.08
N CYS A 411 -23.12 4.40 3.45
CA CYS A 411 -24.36 4.67 2.74
C CYS A 411 -24.12 5.37 1.40
N ALA A 412 -23.10 6.23 1.31
CA ALA A 412 -22.74 6.95 0.09
C ALA A 412 -22.13 6.03 -1.00
N PHE A 413 -21.39 4.99 -0.62
CA PHE A 413 -20.69 4.11 -1.58
C PHE A 413 -21.15 2.65 -1.53
N GLY A 414 -21.15 2.05 -0.34
CA GLY A 414 -21.28 0.60 -0.19
C GLY A 414 -20.08 -0.19 -0.73
N ASP A 415 -20.10 -1.51 -0.49
CA ASP A 415 -18.99 -2.40 -0.81
C ASP A 415 -18.82 -2.66 -2.32
N PHE A 416 -19.85 -2.41 -3.12
CA PHE A 416 -19.90 -2.67 -4.56
C PHE A 416 -19.75 -1.40 -5.41
N SER A 417 -19.36 -0.28 -4.81
CA SER A 417 -19.17 1.02 -5.47
C SER A 417 -18.10 1.04 -6.58
N ARG A 418 -17.15 0.10 -6.54
CA ARG A 418 -16.09 -0.06 -7.55
C ARG A 418 -16.41 -1.14 -8.58
N LEU A 419 -17.69 -1.48 -8.73
CA LEU A 419 -18.21 -2.34 -9.78
C LEU A 419 -19.12 -1.54 -10.72
N LYS A 420 -18.98 -1.70 -12.04
CA LYS A 420 -19.85 -1.01 -12.98
C LYS A 420 -21.27 -1.61 -12.98
N PRO A 421 -22.31 -0.76 -12.96
CA PRO A 421 -23.69 -1.20 -13.15
C PRO A 421 -23.87 -2.00 -14.44
N GLY A 422 -24.73 -3.02 -14.39
CA GLY A 422 -25.08 -3.84 -15.55
C GLY A 422 -24.13 -5.00 -15.83
N ARG A 423 -22.89 -4.96 -15.32
CA ARG A 423 -21.92 -6.07 -15.44
C ARG A 423 -22.38 -7.30 -14.65
N ILE A 424 -21.98 -8.47 -15.15
CA ILE A 424 -22.27 -9.77 -14.55
C ILE A 424 -20.93 -10.38 -14.14
N TYR A 425 -20.86 -10.87 -12.90
CA TYR A 425 -19.69 -11.60 -12.41
C TYR A 425 -20.10 -12.99 -11.97
N ASN A 426 -19.30 -13.97 -12.35
CA ASN A 426 -19.43 -15.31 -11.84
C ASN A 426 -18.66 -15.43 -10.52
N CYS A 427 -19.34 -15.87 -9.46
CA CYS A 427 -18.74 -16.14 -8.17
C CYS A 427 -19.27 -17.46 -7.63
N ALA A 428 -18.38 -18.43 -7.44
CA ALA A 428 -18.71 -19.79 -7.00
C ALA A 428 -19.88 -20.40 -7.81
N GLU A 429 -19.74 -20.39 -9.15
CA GLU A 429 -20.70 -20.96 -10.10
C GLU A 429 -22.06 -20.24 -10.14
N ARG A 430 -22.17 -19.05 -9.55
CA ARG A 430 -23.36 -18.20 -9.61
C ARG A 430 -23.07 -16.87 -10.28
N ASP A 431 -24.00 -16.44 -11.12
CA ASP A 431 -23.92 -15.16 -11.80
C ASP A 431 -24.63 -14.06 -11.01
N TYR A 432 -23.88 -13.01 -10.70
CA TYR A 432 -24.38 -11.82 -10.02
C TYR A 432 -24.31 -10.61 -10.93
N LYS A 433 -25.44 -9.95 -11.16
CA LYS A 433 -25.51 -8.69 -11.90
C LYS A 433 -25.44 -7.51 -10.95
N VAL A 434 -24.58 -6.53 -11.23
CA VAL A 434 -24.56 -5.26 -10.49
C VAL A 434 -25.76 -4.43 -10.90
N VAL A 435 -26.54 -3.97 -9.92
CA VAL A 435 -27.71 -3.13 -10.16
C VAL A 435 -27.68 -1.90 -9.25
N LEU A 436 -28.23 -0.81 -9.77
CA LEU A 436 -28.47 0.41 -9.02
C LEU A 436 -29.66 0.21 -8.08
N ASN A 437 -29.52 0.73 -6.87
CA ASN A 437 -30.55 0.71 -5.84
C ASN A 437 -31.24 2.08 -5.75
N SER A 438 -31.70 2.59 -6.89
CA SER A 438 -32.37 3.90 -7.04
C SER A 438 -33.90 3.79 -7.12
N GLY A 439 -34.47 2.59 -6.91
CA GLY A 439 -35.91 2.39 -6.93
C GLY A 439 -36.62 2.96 -5.70
N ASN A 440 -37.87 3.41 -5.89
CA ASN A 440 -38.74 3.91 -4.80
C ASN A 440 -38.92 2.91 -3.65
N THR A 441 -38.78 1.61 -3.93
CA THR A 441 -38.79 0.55 -2.94
C THR A 441 -37.44 -0.18 -2.93
N ARG A 442 -36.70 -0.03 -1.84
CA ARG A 442 -35.43 -0.75 -1.64
C ARG A 442 -35.69 -2.26 -1.46
N PRO A 443 -35.01 -3.14 -2.21
CA PRO A 443 -35.19 -4.58 -2.10
C PRO A 443 -34.65 -5.11 -0.77
N PHE A 444 -35.11 -6.29 -0.38
CA PHE A 444 -34.58 -7.00 0.78
C PHE A 444 -33.35 -7.82 0.39
N CYS A 445 -32.31 -7.75 1.20
CA CYS A 445 -31.15 -8.62 1.07
C CYS A 445 -31.53 -10.06 1.47
N SER A 446 -31.12 -11.03 0.67
CA SER A 446 -31.44 -12.45 0.87
C SER A 446 -30.75 -13.08 2.08
N HIS A 447 -29.78 -12.42 2.70
CA HIS A 447 -29.02 -12.96 3.84
C HIS A 447 -29.22 -12.20 5.14
N CYS A 448 -29.12 -10.86 5.12
CA CYS A 448 -29.37 -10.09 6.35
C CYS A 448 -30.84 -9.71 6.53
N HIS A 449 -31.70 -10.03 5.56
CA HIS A 449 -33.15 -9.73 5.54
C HIS A 449 -33.51 -8.25 5.77
N SER A 450 -32.52 -7.36 5.69
CA SER A 450 -32.69 -5.92 5.81
C SER A 450 -32.88 -5.31 4.43
N ARG A 451 -33.55 -4.14 4.38
CA ARG A 451 -33.62 -3.35 3.14
C ARG A 451 -32.21 -2.93 2.73
N CYS A 452 -31.89 -3.09 1.46
CA CYS A 452 -30.63 -2.64 0.88
C CYS A 452 -30.54 -1.10 0.98
N LYS A 453 -29.57 -0.58 1.73
CA LYS A 453 -29.38 0.86 1.97
C LYS A 453 -28.34 1.51 1.05
N VAL A 454 -27.52 0.70 0.37
CA VAL A 454 -26.37 1.15 -0.43
C VAL A 454 -26.75 1.36 -1.91
N PRO A 455 -26.07 2.25 -2.65
CA PRO A 455 -26.45 2.59 -4.03
C PRO A 455 -26.19 1.46 -5.04
N PHE A 456 -25.21 0.59 -4.78
CA PHE A 456 -24.87 -0.55 -5.65
C PHE A 456 -25.08 -1.86 -4.90
N ILE A 457 -25.87 -2.76 -5.50
CA ILE A 457 -26.13 -4.10 -4.95
C ILE A 457 -25.96 -5.16 -6.04
N LEU A 458 -25.81 -6.41 -5.61
CA LEU A 458 -25.76 -7.55 -6.52
C LEU A 458 -27.13 -8.22 -6.59
N ARG A 459 -27.58 -8.54 -7.81
CA ARG A 459 -28.73 -9.39 -8.08
C ARG A 459 -28.25 -10.77 -8.52
N ASP A 460 -28.61 -11.80 -7.77
CA ASP A 460 -28.41 -13.20 -8.12
C ASP A 460 -29.30 -13.55 -9.32
N LYS A 461 -28.70 -13.98 -10.43
CA LYS A 461 -29.46 -14.36 -11.64
C LYS A 461 -30.12 -15.73 -11.53
N SER A 462 -29.69 -16.57 -10.57
CA SER A 462 -30.24 -17.91 -10.35
C SER A 462 -31.53 -17.93 -9.52
N LYS A 463 -31.88 -16.82 -8.89
CA LYS A 463 -33.04 -16.69 -8.00
C LYS A 463 -33.94 -15.53 -8.41
N ASP A 464 -35.24 -15.76 -8.42
CA ASP A 464 -36.20 -14.67 -8.51
C ASP A 464 -36.11 -13.83 -7.22
N ASN A 465 -35.69 -12.57 -7.37
CA ASN A 465 -35.53 -11.57 -6.30
C ASN A 465 -34.42 -11.85 -5.25
N GLY A 466 -33.36 -12.58 -5.64
CA GLY A 466 -32.16 -12.70 -4.81
C GLY A 466 -31.28 -11.44 -4.87
N TYR A 467 -31.17 -10.67 -3.78
CA TYR A 467 -30.33 -9.46 -3.71
C TYR A 467 -29.30 -9.54 -2.57
N ILE A 468 -28.12 -8.97 -2.80
CA ILE A 468 -27.00 -8.95 -1.84
C ILE A 468 -26.51 -7.52 -1.66
N CYS A 469 -26.45 -7.05 -0.41
CA CYS A 469 -26.18 -5.65 -0.09
C CYS A 469 -24.76 -5.33 0.41
N SER A 470 -23.92 -6.35 0.63
CA SER A 470 -22.55 -6.19 1.13
C SER A 470 -21.68 -7.40 0.80
N LEU A 471 -20.36 -7.22 0.88
CA LEU A 471 -19.39 -8.31 0.77
C LEU A 471 -19.60 -9.36 1.87
N SER A 472 -19.92 -8.90 3.08
CA SER A 472 -20.25 -9.78 4.21
C SER A 472 -21.43 -10.70 3.90
N CYS A 473 -22.52 -10.14 3.35
CA CYS A 473 -23.68 -10.93 2.94
C CYS A 473 -23.36 -11.88 1.78
N LEU A 474 -22.51 -11.45 0.83
CA LEU A 474 -22.04 -12.31 -0.26
C LEU A 474 -21.26 -13.52 0.29
N SER A 475 -20.31 -13.29 1.20
CA SER A 475 -19.53 -14.36 1.83
C SER A 475 -20.41 -15.37 2.56
N ILE A 476 -21.38 -14.90 3.35
CA ILE A 476 -22.34 -15.76 4.05
C ILE A 476 -23.14 -16.59 3.04
N GLY A 477 -23.62 -15.96 1.96
CA GLY A 477 -24.39 -16.63 0.91
C GLY A 477 -23.65 -17.69 0.11
N LEU A 478 -22.32 -17.60 0.10
CA LEU A 478 -21.42 -18.57 -0.52
C LEU A 478 -20.92 -19.63 0.48
N GLY A 479 -21.34 -19.59 1.75
CA GLY A 479 -20.86 -20.51 2.78
C GLY A 479 -19.40 -20.28 3.20
N ILE A 480 -18.83 -19.12 2.83
CA ILE A 480 -17.48 -18.72 3.22
C ILE A 480 -17.58 -18.18 4.65
N ARG A 481 -17.13 -18.95 5.65
CA ARG A 481 -17.07 -18.46 7.04
C ARG A 481 -16.27 -17.15 7.07
N GLN A 482 -16.88 -16.11 7.67
CA GLN A 482 -16.27 -14.80 7.87
C GLN A 482 -14.95 -14.92 8.64
N CYS A 483 -13.86 -15.09 7.91
CA CYS A 483 -12.61 -14.49 8.27
C CYS A 483 -12.38 -13.40 7.24
N ILE A 484 -12.69 -12.15 7.62
CA ILE A 484 -12.23 -10.94 6.92
C ILE A 484 -10.70 -10.99 6.71
N HIS A 485 -9.99 -11.84 7.47
CA HIS A 485 -8.56 -12.14 7.36
C HIS A 485 -8.15 -13.24 6.37
N LEU A 486 -9.08 -13.94 5.68
CA LEU A 486 -8.76 -15.08 4.80
C LEU A 486 -9.36 -15.00 3.39
N PHE A 487 -9.81 -13.82 2.95
CA PHE A 487 -10.06 -13.60 1.51
C PHE A 487 -8.78 -13.82 0.66
N THR A 488 -7.60 -13.80 1.28
CA THR A 488 -6.31 -14.16 0.69
C THR A 488 -6.16 -15.63 0.29
N PHE A 489 -6.88 -16.57 0.91
CA PHE A 489 -6.65 -18.02 0.69
C PHE A 489 -7.78 -18.75 -0.06
N MET A 490 -9.05 -18.34 0.09
CA MET A 490 -10.17 -19.07 -0.53
C MET A 490 -10.38 -18.74 -2.02
N PHE A 491 -10.10 -17.51 -2.47
CA PHE A 491 -10.23 -17.15 -3.90
C PHE A 491 -9.11 -17.74 -4.78
N PHE A 492 -7.94 -18.03 -4.21
CA PHE A 492 -6.84 -18.67 -4.95
C PHE A 492 -7.08 -20.16 -5.22
N LYS A 493 -7.90 -20.86 -4.42
CA LYS A 493 -8.14 -22.29 -4.58
C LYS A 493 -9.18 -22.63 -5.66
N PHE A 494 -10.09 -21.70 -5.98
CA PHE A 494 -11.17 -21.97 -6.96
C PHE A 494 -10.80 -21.61 -8.41
N PHE A 495 -9.80 -20.75 -8.66
CA PHE A 495 -9.41 -20.38 -10.02
C PHE A 495 -8.32 -21.27 -10.66
N PHE A 496 -7.73 -22.22 -9.93
CA PHE A 496 -6.61 -23.06 -10.43
C PHE A 496 -6.95 -24.53 -10.70
N LEU A 497 -8.21 -24.95 -10.60
CA LEU A 497 -8.62 -26.35 -10.80
C LEU A 497 -9.04 -26.71 -12.23
N GLN A 498 -8.76 -25.86 -13.24
CA GLN A 498 -9.09 -26.14 -14.65
C GLN A 498 -7.93 -26.14 -15.65
N VAL A 499 -6.66 -26.24 -15.20
CA VAL A 499 -5.54 -26.52 -16.13
C VAL A 499 -4.59 -27.56 -15.56
N VAL A 500 -5.10 -28.76 -15.28
CA VAL A 500 -4.36 -30.03 -15.40
C VAL A 500 -5.43 -31.07 -15.67
N TRP A 501 -5.42 -31.69 -16.85
CA TRP A 501 -5.94 -33.01 -17.26
C TRP A 501 -6.24 -32.95 -18.78
N VAL A 502 -5.18 -33.00 -19.58
CA VAL A 502 -4.81 -33.98 -20.63
C VAL A 502 -3.45 -33.57 -21.18
#